data_AF-A2C5F1-F1
#
_entry.id   AF-A2C5F1-F1
#
_cell.length_a   1.000
_cell.length_b   1.000
_cell.length_c   1.000
_cell.angle_alpha   90.00
_cell.angle_beta   90.00
_cell.angle_gamma   90.00
#
_symmetry.space_group_name_H-M   'P 1'
#
loop_
_entity.id
_entity.type
_entity.pdbx_description
1 polymer ?
#
loop_
_entity_poly.entity_id
_entity_poly.type
_entity_poly.pdbx_seq_one_letter_code
_entity_poly.pdbx_strand_id
1 'polypeptide(L)'
;MDLNDPELEFSDLVYAYQSWVIAVINDEKLNSKEKLLTEEISDDALNAMRFLPGEVTSAIETSLARVYEVDSDELSAILFPEE
;
A
#
# COMPACT_ATOMS: atom_id res chain seq x y z
N MET A 1 2.48 13.64 -0.26
CA MET A 1 1.06 14.00 -0.09
C MET A 1 0.88 15.16 0.88
N ASP A 2 0.14 16.22 0.49
CA ASP A 2 -0.25 17.31 1.39
C ASP A 2 -1.70 17.11 1.87
N LEU A 3 -1.87 16.83 3.17
CA LEU A 3 -3.19 16.60 3.78
C LEU A 3 -4.03 17.87 3.94
N ASN A 4 -3.43 19.06 3.75
CA ASN A 4 -4.13 20.33 3.80
C ASN A 4 -4.58 20.81 2.41
N ASP A 5 -4.25 20.06 1.36
CA ASP A 5 -4.64 20.40 0.00
C ASP A 5 -6.16 20.29 -0.14
N PRO A 6 -6.87 21.41 -0.45
CA PRO A 6 -8.32 21.39 -0.65
C PRO A 6 -8.75 20.58 -1.88
N GLU A 7 -7.82 20.26 -2.79
CA GLU A 7 -8.07 19.41 -3.97
C GLU A 7 -7.81 17.92 -3.68
N LEU A 8 -7.37 17.55 -2.47
CA LEU A 8 -7.12 16.15 -2.11
C LEU A 8 -8.44 15.35 -2.11
N GLU A 9 -8.48 14.32 -2.95
CA GLU A 9 -9.64 13.44 -3.08
C GLU A 9 -9.43 12.09 -2.36
N PHE A 10 -10.54 11.41 -2.09
CA PHE A 10 -10.50 10.06 -1.53
C PHE A 10 -9.75 9.07 -2.43
N SER A 11 -9.81 9.26 -3.76
CA SER A 11 -9.06 8.45 -4.72
C SER A 11 -7.55 8.60 -4.58
N ASP A 12 -7.05 9.76 -4.15
CA ASP A 12 -5.61 9.97 -3.95
C ASP A 12 -5.11 9.17 -2.75
N LEU A 13 -5.91 9.09 -1.69
CA LEU A 13 -5.65 8.24 -0.53
C LEU A 13 -5.59 6.76 -0.93
N VAL A 14 -6.59 6.31 -1.70
CA VAL A 14 -6.65 4.94 -2.23
C VAL A 14 -5.43 4.65 -3.10
N TYR A 15 -5.07 5.58 -3.99
CA TYR A 15 -3.93 5.44 -4.88
C TYR A 15 -2.60 5.36 -4.12
N ALA A 16 -2.40 6.20 -3.12
CA ALA A 16 -1.21 6.18 -2.28
C ALA A 16 -1.05 4.84 -1.56
N TYR A 17 -2.12 4.35 -0.92
CA TYR A 17 -2.10 3.06 -0.25
C TYR A 17 -1.87 1.90 -1.22
N GLN A 18 -2.59 1.89 -2.34
CA GLN A 18 -2.44 0.88 -3.39
C GLN A 18 -1.01 0.85 -3.95
N SER A 19 -0.42 2.01 -4.20
CA SER A 19 0.94 2.14 -4.73
C SER A 19 1.96 1.55 -3.77
N TRP A 20 1.78 1.78 -2.46
CA TRP A 20 2.63 1.19 -1.44
C TRP A 20 2.51 -0.34 -1.37
N VAL A 21 1.29 -0.91 -1.38
CA VAL A 21 1.11 -2.37 -1.38
C VAL A 21 1.75 -3.00 -2.64
N ILE A 22 1.59 -2.39 -3.81
CA ILE A 22 2.24 -2.84 -5.05
C ILE A 22 3.76 -2.79 -4.92
N ALA A 23 4.31 -1.70 -4.37
CA ALA A 23 5.73 -1.52 -4.18
C ALA A 23 6.31 -2.58 -3.23
N VAL A 24 5.63 -2.85 -2.12
CA VAL A 24 6.00 -3.91 -1.17
C VAL A 24 6.01 -5.29 -1.84
N ILE A 25 4.95 -5.63 -2.59
CA ILE A 25 4.90 -6.90 -3.34
C ILE A 25 6.04 -6.99 -4.36
N ASN A 26 6.30 -5.92 -5.11
CA ASN A 26 7.37 -5.90 -6.11
C ASN A 26 8.74 -6.19 -5.48
N ASP A 27 9.05 -5.50 -4.39
CA ASP A 27 10.36 -5.54 -3.75
C ASP A 27 10.57 -6.85 -2.98
N GLU A 28 9.54 -7.37 -2.31
CA GLU A 28 9.65 -8.53 -1.42
C GLU A 28 9.28 -9.87 -2.09
N LYS A 29 8.46 -9.87 -3.16
CA LYS A 29 7.95 -11.11 -3.78
C LYS A 29 8.35 -11.31 -5.23
N LEU A 30 8.36 -10.25 -6.04
CA LEU A 30 8.52 -10.42 -7.49
C LEU A 30 9.98 -10.58 -7.96
N ASN A 31 10.96 -10.58 -7.04
CA ASN A 31 12.40 -10.59 -7.37
C ASN A 31 12.75 -9.55 -8.44
N SER A 32 12.07 -8.40 -8.41
CA SER A 32 12.22 -7.36 -9.41
C SER A 32 13.61 -6.76 -9.31
N LYS A 33 14.19 -6.39 -10.46
CA LYS A 33 15.48 -5.68 -10.50
C LYS A 33 15.33 -4.20 -10.13
N GLU A 34 14.13 -3.67 -10.27
CA GLU A 34 13.81 -2.29 -9.97
C GLU A 34 13.10 -2.22 -8.63
N LYS A 35 13.65 -1.42 -7.74
CA LYS A 35 13.07 -1.15 -6.43
C LYS A 35 11.98 -0.10 -6.59
N LEU A 36 10.74 -0.44 -6.22
CA LEU A 36 9.61 0.48 -6.27
C LEU A 36 9.34 1.13 -4.91
N LEU A 37 9.69 0.49 -3.79
CA LEU A 37 9.42 1.06 -2.48
C LEU A 37 10.39 2.20 -2.17
N THR A 38 9.86 3.43 -2.19
CA THR A 38 10.57 4.66 -1.82
C THR A 38 10.05 5.20 -0.48
N GLU A 39 10.82 6.10 0.13
CA GLU A 39 10.39 6.83 1.33
C GLU A 39 9.13 7.64 1.05
N GLU A 40 9.05 8.31 -0.10
CA GLU A 40 7.86 9.09 -0.52
C GLU A 40 6.60 8.22 -0.60
N ILE A 41 6.67 7.04 -1.24
CA ILE A 41 5.53 6.11 -1.33
C ILE A 41 5.11 5.62 0.06
N SER A 42 6.09 5.37 0.93
CA SER A 42 5.83 4.90 2.30
C SER A 42 5.16 6.00 3.15
N ASP A 43 5.66 7.23 3.08
CA ASP A 43 5.13 8.38 3.80
C ASP A 43 3.71 8.73 3.32
N ASP A 44 3.46 8.66 2.01
CA ASP A 44 2.16 8.93 1.42
C ASP A 44 1.12 7.87 1.83
N ALA A 45 1.50 6.60 1.84
CA ALA A 45 0.64 5.54 2.36
C ALA A 45 0.37 5.69 3.86
N LEU A 46 1.38 6.03 4.67
CA LEU A 46 1.21 6.26 6.11
C LEU A 46 0.23 7.41 6.37
N ASN A 47 0.29 8.48 5.58
CA ASN A 47 -0.67 9.58 5.65
C ASN A 47 -2.07 9.13 5.21
N ALA A 48 -2.19 8.35 4.13
CA ALA A 48 -3.46 7.82 3.65
C ALA A 48 -4.16 6.88 4.64
N MET A 49 -3.41 5.98 5.29
CA MET A 49 -3.93 5.02 6.28
C MET A 49 -4.64 5.71 7.46
N ARG A 50 -4.31 6.97 7.77
CA ARG A 50 -4.98 7.73 8.84
C ARG A 50 -6.44 8.05 8.53
N PHE A 51 -6.82 8.03 7.26
CA PHE A 51 -8.16 8.43 6.79
C PHE A 51 -8.90 7.29 6.08
N LEU A 52 -8.19 6.27 5.59
CA LEU A 52 -8.81 5.12 4.94
C LEU A 52 -9.51 4.21 5.97
N PRO A 53 -10.77 3.81 5.72
CA PRO A 53 -11.42 2.76 6.48
C PRO A 53 -10.67 1.43 6.34
N GLY A 54 -10.66 0.62 7.41
CA GLY A 54 -10.00 -0.69 7.40
C GLY A 54 -10.57 -1.64 6.35
N GLU A 55 -11.85 -1.52 6.02
CA GLU A 55 -12.48 -2.30 4.94
C GLU A 55 -11.89 -1.97 3.56
N VAL A 56 -11.49 -0.70 3.35
CA VAL A 56 -10.91 -0.25 2.09
C VAL A 56 -9.47 -0.75 1.96
N THR A 57 -8.66 -0.60 3.01
CA THR A 57 -7.29 -1.13 3.01
C THR A 57 -7.28 -2.65 2.84
N SER A 58 -8.12 -3.36 3.58
CA SER A 58 -8.28 -4.82 3.48
C SER A 58 -8.73 -5.27 2.09
N ALA A 59 -9.64 -4.53 1.45
CA ALA A 59 -10.08 -4.82 0.09
C ALA A 59 -8.95 -4.63 -0.94
N ILE A 60 -8.13 -3.59 -0.79
CA ILE A 60 -6.97 -3.33 -1.64
C ILE A 60 -5.95 -4.46 -1.48
N GLU A 61 -5.56 -4.78 -0.24
CA GLU A 61 -4.60 -5.84 0.08
C GLU A 61 -5.05 -7.19 -0.48
N THR A 62 -6.30 -7.60 -0.22
CA THR A 62 -6.85 -8.88 -0.70
C THR A 62 -6.90 -8.93 -2.22
N SER A 63 -7.26 -7.82 -2.86
CA SER A 63 -7.34 -7.74 -4.32
C SER A 63 -5.96 -7.84 -4.96
N LEU A 64 -4.96 -7.14 -4.41
CA LEU A 64 -3.59 -7.17 -4.92
C LEU A 64 -2.90 -8.50 -4.64
N ALA A 65 -3.09 -9.08 -3.44
CA ALA A 65 -2.62 -10.42 -3.12
C ALA A 65 -3.08 -11.44 -4.17
N ARG A 66 -4.37 -11.40 -4.54
CA ARG A 66 -4.92 -12.26 -5.59
C ARG A 66 -4.30 -11.99 -6.97
N VAL A 67 -4.15 -10.71 -7.35
CA VAL A 67 -3.61 -10.34 -8.67
C VAL A 67 -2.16 -10.77 -8.84
N TYR A 68 -1.37 -10.68 -7.77
CA TYR A 68 0.05 -11.04 -7.78
C TYR A 68 0.34 -12.46 -7.29
N GLU A 69 -0.70 -13.27 -7.06
CA GLU A 69 -0.59 -14.65 -6.56
C GLU A 69 0.22 -14.76 -5.24
N VAL A 70 0.07 -13.78 -4.37
CA VAL A 70 0.69 -13.76 -3.02
C VAL A 70 -0.35 -14.21 -1.99
N ASP A 71 0.07 -15.00 -1.01
CA ASP A 71 -0.79 -15.39 0.10
C ASP A 71 -1.19 -14.17 0.95
N SER A 72 -2.46 -14.08 1.34
CA SER A 72 -2.98 -12.90 2.05
C SER A 72 -2.42 -12.74 3.45
N ASP A 73 -2.20 -13.85 4.18
CA ASP A 73 -1.64 -13.80 5.53
C ASP A 73 -0.15 -13.44 5.45
N GLU A 74 0.56 -13.99 4.45
CA GLU A 74 1.94 -13.63 4.17
C GLU A 74 2.10 -12.15 3.79
N LEU A 75 1.23 -11.62 2.92
CA LEU A 75 1.24 -10.21 2.55
C LEU A 75 0.98 -9.33 3.79
N SER A 76 0.00 -9.68 4.61
CA SER A 76 -0.31 -8.95 5.84
C SER A 76 0.90 -8.89 6.79
N ALA A 77 1.64 -9.99 6.94
CA ALA A 77 2.83 -10.05 7.79
C ALA A 77 3.98 -9.17 7.28
N ILE A 78 4.07 -8.95 5.96
CA ILE A 78 5.08 -8.07 5.36
C ILE A 78 4.69 -6.60 5.48
N LEU A 79 3.41 -6.30 5.26
CA LEU A 79 2.90 -4.93 5.38
C LEU A 79 2.92 -4.43 6.84
N PHE A 80 2.65 -5.33 7.79
CA PHE A 80 2.57 -5.02 9.21
C PHE A 80 3.40 -6.02 10.03
N PRO A 81 4.74 -5.92 9.99
CA PRO A 81 5.60 -6.80 10.77
C PRO A 81 5.40 -6.57 12.27
N GLU A 82 5.34 -7.66 13.05
CA GLU A 82 5.32 -7.59 14.52
C GLU A 82 6.64 -6.98 15.02
N GLU A 83 6.56 -6.05 16.00
CA GLU A 83 7.74 -5.42 16.65
C GLU A 83 8.63 -6.42 17.43
#